data_AF-A0AA38PBL6-F1
#
_entry.id   AF-A0AA38PBL6-F1
#
_cell.length_a   1.000
_cell.length_b   1.000
_cell.length_c   1.000
_cell.angle_alpha   90.00
_cell.angle_beta   90.00
_cell.angle_gamma   90.00
#
_symmetry.space_group_name_H-M   'P 1'
#
loop_
_entity.id
_entity.type
_entity.pdbx_description
1 polymer ?
#
loop_
_entity_poly.entity_id
_entity_poly.type
_entity_poly.pdbx_seq_one_letter_code
_entity_poly.pdbx_strand_id
1 'polypeptide(L)'
;MSEAFPSPFSHLLHTNYAASAEETRAIRQLIHSPRQELSMLTEDIDRVQETLNKLVHRQTLLKTHVDAHLALISPFRRLPREIILEIFIQCLPTDRNSTRSLTEAPLLLTMISKDLRELALSIPQLWTNIHVFLPHCSLNGQMDVDQMEELVQRRREGVERWLTRSGYLPLSISVHLSGYGRLTGSDSASYISFLECIVSFAPRWQRIQLHLSPFFVNLLNTLVNDLKPEDVPWLESVEIFYNSGAENGRASAGVYPSYTSHQKPLLPLGDLIVVHHPYNRSPSIIIPKTCINSNFLGATSPCNPVAAIHD
;
A
#
# COMPACT_ATOMS: atom_id res chain seq x y z
N MET A 1 -21.59 -40.00 31.25
CA MET A 1 -20.35 -39.49 31.87
C MET A 1 -19.65 -40.66 32.50
N SER A 2 -18.39 -40.94 32.16
CA SER A 2 -17.61 -41.96 32.86
C SER A 2 -17.39 -41.49 34.30
N GLU A 3 -17.82 -42.28 35.28
CA GLU A 3 -17.54 -41.99 36.69
C GLU A 3 -16.02 -42.09 36.93
N ALA A 4 -15.44 -41.05 37.55
CA ALA A 4 -14.02 -41.05 37.92
C ALA A 4 -13.72 -42.06 39.06
N PHE A 5 -14.72 -42.37 39.89
CA PHE A 5 -14.69 -43.39 40.94
C PHE A 5 -16.14 -43.85 41.27
N PRO A 6 -16.34 -45.08 41.74
CA PRO A 6 -17.68 -45.61 42.03
C PRO A 6 -18.32 -44.89 43.23
N SER A 7 -19.58 -44.46 43.07
CA SER A 7 -20.34 -43.80 44.14
C SER A 7 -21.75 -44.36 44.28
N PRO A 8 -22.18 -44.78 45.49
CA PRO A 8 -23.57 -45.18 45.72
C PRO A 8 -24.55 -44.00 45.62
N PHE A 9 -24.03 -42.77 45.61
CA PHE A 9 -24.82 -41.54 45.53
C PHE A 9 -24.96 -40.99 44.10
N SER A 10 -24.45 -41.68 43.08
CA SER A 10 -24.42 -41.17 41.69
C SER A 10 -25.79 -40.73 41.15
N HIS A 11 -26.85 -41.45 41.50
CA HIS A 11 -28.22 -41.12 41.10
C HIS A 11 -28.79 -39.84 41.76
N LEU A 12 -28.16 -39.36 42.82
CA LEU A 12 -28.54 -38.14 43.55
C LEU A 12 -27.70 -36.92 43.12
N LEU A 13 -26.58 -37.13 42.42
CA LEU A 13 -25.72 -36.04 41.93
C LEU A 13 -26.49 -35.19 40.91
N HIS A 14 -26.23 -33.88 40.90
CA HIS A 14 -26.90 -32.89 40.03
C HIS A 14 -28.42 -32.74 40.24
N THR A 15 -28.94 -33.16 41.41
CA THR A 15 -30.33 -32.89 41.83
C THR A 15 -30.36 -31.82 42.94
N ASN A 16 -31.55 -31.29 43.24
CA ASN A 16 -31.76 -30.40 44.40
C ASN A 16 -31.90 -31.16 45.73
N TYR A 17 -31.58 -32.45 45.76
CA TYR A 17 -31.69 -33.29 46.96
C TYR A 17 -30.62 -32.89 48.00
N ALA A 18 -31.03 -32.75 49.27
CA ALA A 18 -30.14 -32.49 50.39
C ALA A 18 -29.91 -33.79 51.18
N ALA A 19 -28.65 -34.22 51.27
CA ALA A 19 -28.25 -35.43 51.98
C ALA A 19 -28.56 -35.33 53.49
N SER A 20 -29.04 -36.41 54.08
CA SER A 20 -29.19 -36.59 55.52
C SER A 20 -27.84 -36.55 56.25
N ALA A 21 -27.86 -36.50 57.59
CA ALA A 21 -26.63 -36.45 58.39
C ALA A 21 -25.75 -37.71 58.22
N GLU A 22 -26.36 -38.88 58.03
CA GLU A 22 -25.66 -40.15 57.82
C GLU A 22 -25.05 -40.22 56.42
N GLU A 23 -25.82 -39.86 55.39
CA GLU A 23 -25.33 -39.76 54.01
C GLU A 23 -24.22 -38.72 53.89
N THR A 24 -24.33 -37.58 54.59
CA THR A 24 -23.27 -36.57 54.65
C THR A 24 -21.96 -37.15 55.20
N ARG A 25 -22.02 -38.02 56.22
CA ARG A 25 -20.84 -38.67 56.78
C ARG A 25 -20.24 -39.67 55.78
N ALA A 26 -21.08 -40.49 55.15
CA ALA A 26 -20.66 -41.47 54.14
C ALA A 26 -20.04 -40.78 52.90
N ILE A 27 -20.64 -39.70 52.41
CA ILE A 27 -20.11 -38.88 51.31
C ILE A 27 -18.75 -38.29 51.70
N ARG A 28 -18.60 -37.73 52.91
CA ARG A 28 -17.32 -37.18 53.38
C ARG A 28 -16.20 -38.23 53.41
N GLN A 29 -16.51 -39.45 53.83
CA GLN A 29 -15.55 -40.56 53.81
C GLN A 29 -15.21 -40.99 52.38
N LEU A 30 -16.22 -41.11 51.51
CA LEU A 30 -16.05 -41.50 50.11
C LEU A 30 -15.17 -40.52 49.32
N ILE A 31 -15.39 -39.21 49.48
CA ILE A 31 -14.65 -38.18 48.74
C ILE A 31 -13.28 -37.85 49.34
N HIS A 32 -12.94 -38.41 50.51
CA HIS A 32 -11.69 -38.08 51.20
C HIS A 32 -10.46 -38.39 50.33
N SER A 33 -10.37 -39.61 49.80
CA SER A 33 -9.25 -40.03 48.95
C SER A 33 -9.23 -39.33 47.58
N PRO A 34 -10.35 -39.25 46.81
CA PRO A 34 -10.39 -38.48 45.56
C PRO A 34 -10.02 -37.00 45.73
N ARG A 35 -10.41 -36.39 46.85
CA ARG A 35 -10.03 -35.00 47.16
C ARG A 35 -8.52 -34.86 47.40
N GLN A 36 -7.89 -35.84 48.05
CA GLN A 36 -6.45 -35.85 48.24
C GLN A 36 -5.72 -36.05 46.89
N GLU A 37 -6.19 -36.96 46.05
CA GLU A 37 -5.63 -37.17 44.70
C GLU A 37 -5.75 -35.91 43.83
N LEU A 38 -6.89 -35.23 43.85
CA LEU A 38 -7.09 -33.96 43.16
C LEU A 38 -6.10 -32.89 43.64
N SER A 39 -5.84 -32.82 44.96
CA SER A 39 -4.83 -31.91 45.52
C SER A 39 -3.44 -32.21 44.97
N MET A 40 -3.02 -33.49 44.98
CA MET A 40 -1.71 -33.90 44.45
C MET A 40 -1.57 -33.62 42.95
N LEU A 41 -2.61 -33.90 42.15
CA LEU A 41 -2.62 -33.61 40.72
C LEU A 41 -2.53 -32.10 40.46
N THR A 42 -3.18 -31.28 41.29
CA THR A 42 -3.09 -29.82 41.18
C THR A 42 -1.66 -29.34 41.44
N GLU A 43 -1.01 -29.86 42.49
CA GLU A 43 0.39 -29.56 42.79
C GLU A 43 1.35 -30.00 41.67
N ASP A 44 1.09 -31.18 41.07
CA ASP A 44 1.87 -31.68 39.94
C ASP A 44 1.69 -30.82 38.69
N ILE A 45 0.46 -30.39 38.40
CA ILE A 45 0.16 -29.45 37.30
C ILE A 45 0.91 -28.14 37.52
N ASP A 46 0.85 -27.57 38.72
CA ASP A 46 1.53 -26.32 39.05
C ASP A 46 3.04 -26.45 38.88
N ARG A 47 3.63 -27.56 39.34
CA ARG A 47 5.06 -27.86 39.22
C ARG A 47 5.51 -28.00 37.76
N VAL A 48 4.73 -28.73 36.95
CA VAL A 48 5.02 -28.89 35.51
C VAL A 48 4.87 -27.56 34.79
N GLN A 49 3.84 -26.77 35.12
CA GLN A 49 3.62 -25.45 34.55
C GLN A 49 4.79 -24.50 34.87
N GLU A 50 5.29 -24.51 36.11
CA GLU A 50 6.45 -23.72 36.51
C GLU A 50 7.70 -24.14 35.70
N THR A 51 7.92 -25.45 35.54
CA THR A 51 9.03 -25.99 34.77
C THR A 51 8.93 -25.60 33.29
N LEU A 52 7.74 -25.71 32.70
CA LEU A 52 7.46 -25.30 31.33
C LEU A 52 7.75 -23.81 31.13
N ASN A 53 7.28 -22.95 32.04
CA ASN A 53 7.51 -21.52 31.99
C ASN A 53 9.02 -21.19 32.03
N LYS A 54 9.79 -21.87 32.89
CA LYS A 54 11.26 -21.73 32.95
C LYS A 54 11.93 -22.15 31.63
N LEU A 55 11.50 -23.26 31.04
CA LEU A 55 12.06 -23.75 29.78
C LEU A 55 11.72 -22.84 28.60
N VAL A 56 10.48 -22.36 28.50
CA VAL A 56 10.05 -21.40 27.46
C VAL A 56 10.81 -20.10 27.58
N HIS A 57 11.01 -19.59 28.80
CA HIS A 57 11.82 -18.39 29.03
C HIS A 57 13.26 -18.61 28.55
N ARG A 58 13.89 -19.73 28.95
CA ARG A 58 15.25 -20.08 28.52
C ARG A 58 15.36 -20.27 27.01
N GLN A 59 14.38 -20.93 26.38
CA GLN A 59 14.32 -21.10 24.93
C GLN A 59 14.26 -19.75 24.22
N THR A 60 13.42 -18.84 24.70
CA THR A 60 13.28 -17.49 24.13
C THR A 60 14.57 -16.69 24.24
N LEU A 61 15.23 -16.74 25.41
CA LEU A 61 16.52 -16.09 25.63
C LEU A 61 17.61 -16.65 24.70
N LEU A 62 17.73 -17.97 24.62
CA LEU A 62 18.71 -18.63 23.75
C LEU A 62 18.45 -18.34 22.28
N LYS A 63 17.19 -18.43 21.84
CA LYS A 63 16.81 -18.11 20.46
C LYS A 63 17.20 -16.68 20.10
N THR A 64 16.88 -15.72 20.95
CA THR A 64 17.26 -14.31 20.76
C THR A 64 18.78 -14.14 20.65
N HIS A 65 19.54 -14.82 21.52
CA HIS A 65 21.01 -14.79 21.47
C HIS A 65 21.55 -15.40 20.18
N VAL A 66 21.06 -16.57 19.77
CA VAL A 66 21.48 -17.25 18.54
C VAL A 66 21.14 -16.39 17.33
N ASP A 67 19.93 -15.87 17.22
CA ASP A 67 19.48 -15.02 16.12
C ASP A 67 20.35 -13.75 16.01
N ALA A 68 20.74 -13.15 17.14
CA ALA A 68 21.66 -12.01 17.15
C ALA A 68 23.05 -12.36 16.61
N HIS A 69 23.61 -13.52 16.98
CA HIS A 69 24.91 -13.97 16.49
C HIS A 69 24.85 -14.36 15.01
N LEU A 70 23.78 -15.03 14.57
CA LEU A 70 23.53 -15.33 13.16
C LEU A 70 23.42 -14.04 12.34
N ALA A 71 22.75 -13.02 12.87
CA ALA A 71 22.68 -11.71 12.22
C ALA A 71 24.05 -11.05 12.08
N LEU A 72 24.95 -11.18 13.07
CA LEU A 72 26.34 -10.65 12.99
C LEU A 72 27.17 -11.31 11.89
N ILE A 73 27.00 -12.62 11.69
CA ILE A 73 27.73 -13.37 10.65
C ILE A 73 27.00 -13.41 9.31
N SER A 74 25.85 -12.74 9.19
CA SER A 74 25.05 -12.70 7.96
C SER A 74 25.90 -12.18 6.80
N PRO A 75 26.02 -12.92 5.68
CA PRO A 75 26.75 -12.48 4.50
C PRO A 75 26.24 -11.14 3.97
N PHE A 76 24.95 -10.86 4.16
CA PHE A 76 24.32 -9.62 3.72
C PHE A 76 24.97 -8.37 4.36
N ARG A 77 25.45 -8.45 5.61
CA ARG A 77 26.13 -7.32 6.28
C ARG A 77 27.52 -7.03 5.73
N ARG A 78 28.09 -7.94 4.92
CA ARG A 78 29.41 -7.79 4.29
C ARG A 78 29.32 -7.30 2.84
N LEU A 79 28.12 -7.14 2.31
CA LEU A 79 27.93 -6.65 0.95
C LEU A 79 28.37 -5.18 0.86
N PRO A 80 29.09 -4.80 -0.21
CA PRO A 80 29.33 -3.40 -0.52
C PRO A 80 28.02 -2.62 -0.65
N ARG A 81 28.04 -1.33 -0.32
CA ARG A 81 26.84 -0.47 -0.34
C ARG A 81 26.21 -0.41 -1.74
N GLU A 82 27.04 -0.45 -2.76
CA GLU A 82 26.65 -0.43 -4.17
C GLU A 82 25.82 -1.67 -4.54
N ILE A 83 26.19 -2.83 -4.01
CA ILE A 83 25.46 -4.08 -4.24
C ILE A 83 24.11 -4.05 -3.52
N ILE A 84 24.08 -3.52 -2.28
CA ILE A 84 22.82 -3.37 -1.53
C ILE A 84 21.89 -2.38 -2.25
N LEU A 85 22.43 -1.27 -2.76
CA LEU A 85 21.70 -0.30 -3.55
C LEU A 85 21.08 -0.96 -4.79
N GLU A 86 21.87 -1.74 -5.54
CA GLU A 86 21.37 -2.44 -6.73
C GLU A 86 20.25 -3.42 -6.36
N ILE A 87 20.44 -4.23 -5.30
CA ILE A 87 19.38 -5.12 -4.80
C ILE A 87 18.11 -4.33 -4.46
N PHE A 88 18.24 -3.16 -3.82
CA PHE A 88 17.09 -2.34 -3.44
C PHE A 88 16.35 -1.78 -4.66
N ILE A 89 17.06 -1.37 -5.70
CA ILE A 89 16.46 -0.92 -6.97
C ILE A 89 15.73 -2.08 -7.65
N GLN A 90 16.32 -3.27 -7.68
CA GLN A 90 15.70 -4.47 -8.25
C GLN A 90 14.47 -4.97 -7.49
N CYS A 91 14.26 -4.50 -6.24
CA CYS A 91 13.05 -4.78 -5.47
C CYS A 91 11.86 -3.88 -5.83
N LEU A 92 12.08 -2.82 -6.62
CA LEU A 92 10.99 -1.91 -7.01
C LEU A 92 10.02 -2.61 -7.99
N PRO A 93 8.71 -2.29 -7.94
CA PRO A 93 7.78 -2.75 -8.95
C PRO A 93 8.21 -2.31 -10.35
N THR A 94 8.17 -3.23 -11.32
CA THR A 94 8.61 -2.99 -12.70
C THR A 94 7.48 -2.58 -13.64
N ASP A 95 6.24 -2.95 -13.29
CA ASP A 95 5.04 -2.80 -14.11
C ASP A 95 4.19 -1.57 -13.73
N ARG A 96 4.48 -0.96 -12.57
CA ARG A 96 3.70 0.17 -12.03
C ARG A 96 4.54 1.06 -11.10
N ASN A 97 4.02 2.24 -10.80
CA ASN A 97 4.58 3.09 -9.75
C ASN A 97 4.38 2.46 -8.35
N SER A 98 5.36 2.67 -7.46
CA SER A 98 5.31 2.17 -6.09
C SER A 98 4.22 2.85 -5.28
N THR A 99 3.43 2.11 -4.51
CA THR A 99 2.47 2.72 -3.57
C THR A 99 3.16 3.05 -2.25
N ARG A 100 2.54 3.95 -1.50
CA ARG A 100 2.96 4.28 -0.13
C ARG A 100 2.48 3.21 0.87
N SER A 101 2.82 1.95 0.65
CA SER A 101 2.51 0.82 1.54
C SER A 101 3.76 0.28 2.24
N LEU A 102 3.62 -0.13 3.51
CA LEU A 102 4.70 -0.78 4.26
C LEU A 102 4.96 -2.23 3.83
N THR A 103 4.10 -2.78 2.97
CA THR A 103 4.20 -4.16 2.48
C THR A 103 4.94 -4.29 1.16
N GLU A 104 5.42 -3.19 0.56
CA GLU A 104 6.20 -3.23 -0.69
C GLU A 104 7.35 -2.21 -0.69
N ALA A 105 8.30 -2.41 -1.60
CA ALA A 105 9.40 -1.47 -1.82
C ALA A 105 8.87 -0.14 -2.40
N PRO A 106 9.51 0.99 -2.08
CA PRO A 106 10.73 1.13 -1.28
C PRO A 106 10.51 1.11 0.25
N LEU A 107 9.29 1.30 0.75
CA LEU A 107 9.05 1.48 2.19
C LEU A 107 9.34 0.20 3.00
N LEU A 108 9.03 -0.98 2.47
CA LEU A 108 9.36 -2.25 3.11
C LEU A 108 10.87 -2.36 3.43
N LEU A 109 11.72 -1.87 2.53
CA LEU A 109 13.18 -1.89 2.70
C LEU A 109 13.61 -1.05 3.90
N THR A 110 12.84 -0.01 4.23
CA THR A 110 13.06 0.82 5.42
C THR A 110 12.63 0.16 6.73
N MET A 111 12.05 -1.04 6.70
CA MET A 111 11.56 -1.73 7.90
C MET A 111 12.44 -2.89 8.35
N ILE A 112 13.50 -3.22 7.59
CA ILE A 112 14.33 -4.41 7.84
C ILE A 112 15.27 -4.21 9.03
N SER A 113 16.07 -3.14 9.01
CA SER A 113 17.01 -2.79 10.10
C SER A 113 17.26 -1.29 10.12
N LYS A 114 17.89 -0.79 11.19
CA LYS A 114 18.26 0.63 11.30
C LYS A 114 19.21 1.06 10.19
N ASP A 115 20.27 0.29 9.96
CA ASP A 115 21.29 0.64 8.96
C ASP A 115 20.73 0.61 7.54
N LEU A 116 19.88 -0.38 7.24
CA LEU A 116 19.21 -0.46 5.93
C LEU A 116 18.16 0.62 5.74
N ARG A 117 17.48 1.04 6.82
CA ARG A 117 16.57 2.18 6.78
C ARG A 117 17.32 3.45 6.40
N GLU A 118 18.43 3.74 7.09
CA GLU A 118 19.24 4.92 6.79
C GLU A 118 19.77 4.88 5.34
N LEU A 119 20.23 3.71 4.90
CA LEU A 119 20.67 3.51 3.51
C LEU A 119 19.52 3.73 2.50
N ALA A 120 18.39 3.05 2.65
CA ALA A 120 17.24 3.18 1.73
C ALA A 120 16.72 4.62 1.64
N LEU A 121 16.66 5.33 2.78
CA LEU A 121 16.26 6.74 2.81
C LEU A 121 17.25 7.65 2.08
N SER A 122 18.53 7.27 1.99
CA SER A 122 19.58 8.05 1.31
C SER A 122 19.67 7.80 -0.20
N ILE A 123 19.02 6.74 -0.73
CA ILE A 123 19.10 6.37 -2.16
C ILE A 123 17.97 7.08 -2.93
N PRO A 124 18.24 8.14 -3.73
CA PRO A 124 17.19 8.94 -4.34
C PRO A 124 16.37 8.17 -5.40
N GLN A 125 17.01 7.22 -6.09
CA GLN A 125 16.40 6.38 -7.13
C GLN A 125 15.21 5.55 -6.62
N LEU A 126 15.18 5.23 -5.33
CA LEU A 126 14.06 4.49 -4.73
C LEU A 126 12.77 5.32 -4.65
N TRP A 127 12.88 6.65 -4.76
CA TRP A 127 11.78 7.57 -4.48
C TRP A 127 11.27 8.31 -5.73
N THR A 128 11.73 7.94 -6.93
CA THR A 128 11.36 8.62 -8.18
C THR A 128 9.96 8.25 -8.69
N ASN A 129 9.44 7.10 -8.28
CA ASN A 129 8.15 6.58 -8.72
C ASN A 129 7.16 6.55 -7.55
N ILE A 130 5.96 7.09 -7.72
CA ILE A 130 4.90 6.99 -6.68
C ILE A 130 3.49 6.87 -7.28
N HIS A 131 2.68 6.00 -6.69
CA HIS A 131 1.24 5.94 -6.85
C HIS A 131 0.53 6.42 -5.60
N VAL A 132 -0.38 7.39 -5.77
CA VAL A 132 -1.15 7.98 -4.68
C VAL A 132 -2.63 7.82 -4.96
N PHE A 133 -3.33 7.21 -4.01
CA PHE A 133 -4.79 7.12 -4.01
C PHE A 133 -5.37 8.00 -2.91
N LEU A 134 -6.30 8.88 -3.29
CA LEU A 134 -7.11 9.65 -2.35
C LEU A 134 -8.59 9.21 -2.50
N PRO A 135 -9.16 8.53 -1.49
CA PRO A 135 -10.58 8.21 -1.48
C PRO A 135 -11.41 9.47 -1.24
N HIS A 136 -12.59 9.54 -1.84
CA HIS A 136 -13.62 10.50 -1.47
C HIS A 136 -14.77 9.77 -0.80
N CYS A 137 -14.88 9.95 0.52
CA CYS A 137 -15.91 9.33 1.33
C CYS A 137 -17.14 10.23 1.34
N SER A 138 -18.09 9.99 0.43
CA SER A 138 -19.42 10.62 0.53
C SER A 138 -20.58 9.65 0.31
N LEU A 139 -20.31 8.40 -0.11
CA LEU A 139 -21.40 7.48 -0.47
C LEU A 139 -22.02 6.74 0.73
N ASN A 140 -21.34 6.61 1.87
CA ASN A 140 -21.82 5.78 2.99
C ASN A 140 -21.86 6.49 4.37
N GLY A 141 -21.58 7.80 4.46
CA GLY A 141 -21.62 8.53 5.73
C GLY A 141 -20.62 8.06 6.80
N GLN A 142 -19.55 7.36 6.42
CA GLN A 142 -18.62 6.72 7.37
C GLN A 142 -17.46 7.60 7.85
N MET A 143 -17.16 8.73 7.20
CA MET A 143 -16.07 9.62 7.60
C MET A 143 -16.55 11.05 7.69
N ASP A 144 -16.22 11.69 8.80
CA ASP A 144 -16.45 13.12 9.04
C ASP A 144 -15.50 14.00 8.21
N VAL A 145 -15.87 15.26 7.97
CA VAL A 145 -15.10 16.22 7.17
C VAL A 145 -13.70 16.43 7.76
N ASP A 146 -13.60 16.60 9.08
CA ASP A 146 -12.32 16.80 9.77
C ASP A 146 -11.38 15.58 9.60
N GLN A 147 -11.93 14.36 9.62
CA GLN A 147 -11.16 13.13 9.42
C GLN A 147 -10.68 13.01 7.97
N MET A 148 -11.45 13.51 7.01
CA MET A 148 -11.06 13.54 5.61
C MET A 148 -9.94 14.56 5.38
N GLU A 149 -10.08 15.77 5.92
CA GLU A 149 -9.05 16.80 5.88
C GLU A 149 -7.72 16.29 6.47
N GLU A 150 -7.77 15.67 7.65
CA GLU A 150 -6.59 15.08 8.27
C GLU A 150 -5.97 13.96 7.40
N LEU A 151 -6.79 13.12 6.77
CA LEU A 151 -6.31 12.07 5.88
C LEU A 151 -5.60 12.66 4.66
N VAL A 152 -6.21 13.63 3.98
CA VAL A 152 -5.62 14.29 2.80
C VAL A 152 -4.33 15.00 3.18
N GLN A 153 -4.30 15.67 4.34
CA GLN A 153 -3.13 16.34 4.87
C GLN A 153 -1.98 15.36 5.16
N ARG A 154 -2.25 14.25 5.87
CA ARG A 154 -1.25 13.20 6.13
C ARG A 154 -0.73 12.57 4.83
N ARG A 155 -1.58 12.46 3.80
CA ARG A 155 -1.19 11.98 2.47
C ARG A 155 -0.28 12.98 1.77
N ARG A 156 -0.63 14.27 1.78
CA ARG A 156 0.20 15.36 1.23
C ARG A 156 1.61 15.35 1.82
N GLU A 157 1.73 15.37 3.15
CA GLU A 157 3.03 15.32 3.84
C GLU A 157 3.81 14.03 3.56
N GLY A 158 3.09 12.92 3.37
CA GLY A 158 3.68 11.64 3.01
C GLY A 158 4.28 11.64 1.61
N VAL A 159 3.61 12.29 0.66
CA VAL A 159 4.04 12.44 -0.73
C VAL A 159 5.17 13.46 -0.85
N GLU A 160 5.05 14.61 -0.19
CA GLU A 160 6.09 15.64 -0.18
C GLU A 160 7.43 15.06 0.32
N ARG A 161 7.41 14.33 1.45
CA ARG A 161 8.60 13.64 1.96
C ARG A 161 9.15 12.59 1.00
N TRP A 162 8.28 11.92 0.24
CA TRP A 162 8.70 10.95 -0.77
C TRP A 162 9.41 11.65 -1.92
N LEU A 163 8.77 12.65 -2.53
CA LEU A 163 9.30 13.38 -3.68
C LEU A 163 10.56 14.17 -3.32
N THR A 164 10.66 14.70 -2.10
CA THR A 164 11.89 15.36 -1.62
C THR A 164 13.09 14.41 -1.57
N ARG A 165 12.89 13.14 -1.17
CA ARG A 165 13.98 12.15 -1.08
C ARG A 165 14.57 11.77 -2.44
N SER A 166 13.81 11.92 -3.51
CA SER A 166 14.30 11.65 -4.87
C SER A 166 15.28 12.72 -5.41
N GLY A 167 15.54 13.78 -4.65
CA GLY A 167 16.58 14.76 -4.95
C GLY A 167 16.25 15.59 -6.18
N TYR A 168 17.04 15.45 -7.26
CA TYR A 168 16.83 16.15 -8.54
C TYR A 168 16.43 15.20 -9.68
N LEU A 169 16.21 13.92 -9.36
CA LEU A 169 15.92 12.92 -10.40
C LEU A 169 14.54 13.16 -11.06
N PRO A 170 14.35 12.75 -12.32
CA PRO A 170 13.04 12.80 -12.95
C PRO A 170 12.01 11.94 -12.20
N LEU A 171 10.75 12.37 -12.22
CA LEU A 171 9.66 11.81 -11.42
C LEU A 171 8.60 11.13 -12.28
N SER A 172 8.17 9.94 -11.88
CA SER A 172 6.97 9.27 -12.37
C SER A 172 5.91 9.30 -11.28
N ILE A 173 4.84 10.06 -11.47
CA ILE A 173 3.79 10.26 -10.48
C ILE A 173 2.47 9.78 -11.07
N SER A 174 1.79 8.91 -10.35
CA SER A 174 0.43 8.52 -10.65
C SER A 174 -0.50 8.88 -9.50
N VAL A 175 -1.60 9.55 -9.79
CA VAL A 175 -2.57 10.02 -8.78
C VAL A 175 -3.96 9.56 -9.17
N HIS A 176 -4.67 8.95 -8.24
CA HIS A 176 -6.06 8.59 -8.37
C HIS A 176 -6.89 9.36 -7.35
N LEU A 177 -7.67 10.32 -7.85
CA LEU A 177 -8.65 11.10 -7.10
C LEU A 177 -10.05 10.61 -7.45
N SER A 178 -10.56 9.71 -6.62
CA SER A 178 -11.94 9.23 -6.73
C SER A 178 -12.90 10.24 -6.09
N GLY A 179 -14.14 10.37 -6.57
CA GLY A 179 -15.18 11.12 -5.86
C GLY A 179 -16.41 11.51 -6.65
N TYR A 180 -17.54 11.53 -5.95
CA TYR A 180 -18.87 11.85 -6.45
C TYR A 180 -19.49 12.93 -5.55
N GLY A 181 -19.87 14.08 -6.13
CA GLY A 181 -20.56 15.14 -5.39
C GLY A 181 -19.87 16.50 -5.44
N ARG A 182 -20.47 17.50 -4.78
CA ARG A 182 -19.90 18.84 -4.62
C ARG A 182 -19.11 18.86 -3.31
N LEU A 183 -17.83 19.18 -3.37
CA LEU A 183 -17.05 19.54 -2.19
C LEU A 183 -17.69 20.78 -1.54
N THR A 184 -17.94 20.71 -0.23
CA THR A 184 -18.21 21.94 0.53
C THR A 184 -16.89 22.68 0.76
N GLY A 185 -16.93 23.98 1.08
CA GLY A 185 -15.77 24.88 0.98
C GLY A 185 -14.44 24.36 1.55
N SER A 186 -14.42 23.74 2.73
CA SER A 186 -13.17 23.26 3.35
C SER A 186 -12.58 22.03 2.64
N ASP A 187 -13.41 21.09 2.17
CA ASP A 187 -12.93 19.90 1.45
C ASP A 187 -12.09 20.31 0.25
N SER A 188 -12.55 21.33 -0.50
CA SER A 188 -11.85 21.79 -1.71
C SER A 188 -10.43 22.28 -1.44
N ALA A 189 -10.18 22.95 -0.31
CA ALA A 189 -8.89 23.53 0.03
C ALA A 189 -7.80 22.46 0.25
N SER A 190 -8.13 21.35 0.90
CA SER A 190 -7.18 20.26 1.17
C SER A 190 -6.76 19.52 -0.09
N TYR A 191 -7.70 19.29 -1.02
CA TYR A 191 -7.36 18.71 -2.33
C TYR A 191 -6.59 19.71 -3.21
N ILE A 192 -6.90 21.00 -3.14
CA ILE A 192 -6.12 22.07 -3.81
C ILE A 192 -4.68 22.01 -3.30
N SER A 193 -4.47 22.06 -1.99
CA SER A 193 -3.15 22.03 -1.39
C SER A 193 -2.37 20.74 -1.74
N PHE A 194 -3.07 19.60 -1.84
CA PHE A 194 -2.46 18.36 -2.32
C PHE A 194 -1.99 18.48 -3.79
N LEU A 195 -2.83 18.98 -4.68
CA LEU A 195 -2.49 19.14 -6.10
C LEU A 195 -1.39 20.20 -6.30
N GLU A 196 -1.43 21.32 -5.59
CA GLU A 196 -0.37 22.32 -5.56
C GLU A 196 0.97 21.71 -5.12
N CYS A 197 0.95 20.83 -4.11
CA CYS A 197 2.14 20.07 -3.72
C CYS A 197 2.68 19.25 -4.89
N ILE A 198 1.83 18.53 -5.64
CA ILE A 198 2.28 17.77 -6.82
C ILE A 198 2.85 18.71 -7.90
N VAL A 199 2.17 19.82 -8.20
CA VAL A 199 2.58 20.84 -9.19
C VAL A 199 3.90 21.52 -8.80
N SER A 200 4.19 21.68 -7.51
CA SER A 200 5.47 22.25 -7.06
C SER A 200 6.70 21.42 -7.49
N PHE A 201 6.50 20.15 -7.86
CA PHE A 201 7.54 19.28 -8.42
C PHE A 201 7.54 19.22 -9.96
N ALA A 202 6.76 20.05 -10.65
CA ALA A 202 6.65 20.11 -12.11
C ALA A 202 8.00 20.17 -12.85
N PRO A 203 9.02 20.92 -12.38
CA PRO A 203 10.34 20.96 -13.02
C PRO A 203 11.04 19.62 -13.15
N ARG A 204 10.56 18.59 -12.45
CA ARG A 204 11.14 17.25 -12.43
C ARG A 204 10.18 16.19 -12.98
N TRP A 205 8.99 16.56 -13.43
CA TRP A 205 8.04 15.59 -13.98
C TRP A 205 8.59 14.94 -15.24
N GLN A 206 8.61 13.61 -15.26
CA GLN A 206 8.94 12.78 -16.43
C GLN A 206 7.69 12.08 -16.95
N ARG A 207 6.93 11.44 -16.07
CA ARG A 207 5.68 10.74 -16.41
C ARG A 207 4.60 11.07 -15.41
N ILE A 208 3.46 11.53 -15.87
CA ILE A 208 2.32 11.90 -15.03
C ILE A 208 1.09 11.10 -15.48
N GLN A 209 0.48 10.36 -14.56
CA GLN A 209 -0.74 9.59 -14.82
C GLN A 209 -1.82 10.00 -13.82
N LEU A 210 -2.95 10.52 -14.29
CA LEU A 210 -3.99 11.09 -13.45
C LEU A 210 -5.31 10.38 -13.71
N HIS A 211 -5.88 9.76 -12.68
CA HIS A 211 -7.23 9.22 -12.70
C HIS A 211 -8.14 10.13 -11.87
N LEU A 212 -8.98 10.90 -12.55
CA LEU A 212 -9.72 12.00 -11.94
C LEU A 212 -11.22 11.83 -12.16
N SER A 213 -12.05 12.21 -11.19
CA SER A 213 -13.46 12.48 -11.47
C SER A 213 -13.59 13.83 -12.23
N PRO A 214 -14.70 14.07 -12.97
CA PRO A 214 -14.89 15.32 -13.72
C PRO A 214 -14.73 16.59 -12.89
N PHE A 215 -15.01 16.52 -11.59
CA PHE A 215 -14.81 17.61 -10.66
C PHE A 215 -13.33 18.02 -10.53
N PHE A 216 -12.44 17.05 -10.32
CA PHE A 216 -11.01 17.31 -10.14
C PHE A 216 -10.30 17.74 -11.43
N VAL A 217 -10.87 17.42 -12.60
CA VAL A 217 -10.33 17.87 -13.89
C VAL A 217 -10.31 19.39 -13.96
N ASN A 218 -11.43 20.06 -13.64
CA ASN A 218 -11.51 21.52 -13.68
C ASN A 218 -10.51 22.18 -12.74
N LEU A 219 -10.36 21.62 -11.53
CA LEU A 219 -9.41 22.13 -10.55
C LEU A 219 -7.97 21.95 -11.01
N LEU A 220 -7.63 20.78 -11.56
CA LEU A 220 -6.31 20.56 -12.13
C LEU A 220 -6.01 21.60 -13.21
N ASN A 221 -6.95 21.84 -14.13
CA ASN A 221 -6.78 22.82 -15.20
C ASN A 221 -6.44 24.20 -14.65
N THR A 222 -7.15 24.66 -13.62
CA THR A 222 -6.83 25.96 -13.00
C THR A 222 -5.41 26.02 -12.43
N LEU A 223 -4.89 24.91 -11.90
CA LEU A 223 -3.55 24.85 -11.31
C LEU A 223 -2.43 24.70 -12.36
N VAL A 224 -2.73 24.09 -13.52
CA VAL A 224 -1.73 23.86 -14.57
C VAL A 224 -1.81 24.86 -15.72
N ASN A 225 -2.82 25.73 -15.76
CA ASN A 225 -2.98 26.74 -16.82
C ASN A 225 -1.79 27.69 -16.93
N ASP A 226 -1.07 27.92 -15.84
CA ASP A 226 0.09 28.80 -15.81
C ASP A 226 1.41 28.07 -16.11
N LEU A 227 1.39 26.73 -16.23
CA LEU A 227 2.59 25.96 -16.55
C LEU A 227 2.98 26.17 -18.02
N LYS A 228 4.24 26.51 -18.23
CA LYS A 228 4.85 26.63 -19.55
C LYS A 228 5.72 25.41 -19.84
N PRO A 229 6.07 25.16 -21.12
CA PRO A 229 6.98 24.07 -21.48
C PRO A 229 8.33 24.13 -20.74
N GLU A 230 8.82 25.33 -20.42
CA GLU A 230 10.05 25.55 -19.64
C GLU A 230 9.95 25.07 -18.17
N ASP A 231 8.74 24.99 -17.62
CA ASP A 231 8.47 24.56 -16.24
C ASP A 231 8.42 23.03 -16.11
N VAL A 232 8.39 22.29 -17.23
CA VAL A 232 8.30 20.82 -17.27
C VAL A 232 9.33 20.22 -18.25
N PRO A 233 10.63 20.50 -18.08
CA PRO A 233 11.65 20.21 -19.09
C PRO A 233 11.95 18.71 -19.30
N TRP A 234 11.55 17.84 -18.37
CA TRP A 234 11.79 16.39 -18.43
C TRP A 234 10.55 15.59 -18.85
N LEU A 235 9.45 16.26 -19.15
CA LEU A 235 8.17 15.61 -19.32
C LEU A 235 8.11 14.82 -20.63
N GLU A 236 8.03 13.49 -20.50
CA GLU A 236 7.94 12.56 -21.63
C GLU A 236 6.49 12.14 -21.91
N SER A 237 5.66 12.01 -20.87
CA SER A 237 4.28 11.54 -21.02
C SER A 237 3.34 12.10 -19.96
N VAL A 238 2.15 12.54 -20.39
CA VAL A 238 1.01 12.83 -19.51
C VAL A 238 -0.19 12.00 -19.95
N GLU A 239 -0.78 11.26 -19.02
CA GLU A 239 -1.98 10.47 -19.24
C GLU A 239 -3.07 10.92 -18.26
N ILE A 240 -4.24 11.30 -18.78
CA ILE A 240 -5.38 11.74 -17.97
C ILE A 240 -6.57 10.84 -18.29
N PHE A 241 -7.04 10.13 -17.27
CA PHE A 241 -8.23 9.30 -17.29
C PHE A 241 -9.33 9.99 -16.50
N TYR A 242 -10.50 10.19 -17.11
CA TYR A 242 -11.67 10.71 -16.41
C TYR A 242 -12.81 9.71 -16.46
N ASN A 243 -13.37 9.38 -15.29
CA ASN A 243 -14.56 8.53 -15.21
C ASN A 243 -15.80 9.41 -15.41
N SER A 244 -16.36 9.44 -16.62
CA SER A 244 -17.65 10.09 -16.87
C SER A 244 -18.73 9.29 -16.15
N GLY A 245 -19.13 9.72 -14.95
CA GLY A 245 -19.96 8.96 -14.00
C GLY A 245 -21.30 8.43 -14.52
N ALA A 246 -21.25 7.37 -15.32
CA ALA A 246 -22.39 6.59 -15.78
C ALA A 246 -22.38 5.21 -15.10
N GLU A 247 -22.26 5.18 -13.77
CA GLU A 247 -22.56 3.97 -12.99
C GLU A 247 -23.74 4.25 -12.07
N ASN A 248 -24.92 3.94 -12.61
CA ASN A 248 -26.17 3.94 -11.87
C ASN A 248 -26.10 2.89 -10.75
N GLY A 249 -25.79 3.31 -9.52
CA GLY A 249 -26.47 2.88 -8.31
C GLY A 249 -26.49 1.37 -7.96
N ARG A 250 -25.52 0.55 -8.37
CA ARG A 250 -25.34 -0.79 -7.80
C ARG A 250 -23.87 -1.08 -7.54
N ALA A 251 -23.50 -1.04 -6.26
CA ALA A 251 -22.25 -1.60 -5.79
C ALA A 251 -22.14 -3.06 -6.27
N SER A 252 -21.09 -3.35 -7.05
CA SER A 252 -20.57 -4.70 -7.18
C SER A 252 -19.08 -4.63 -6.96
N ALA A 253 -18.65 -5.30 -5.89
CA ALA A 253 -17.26 -5.59 -5.63
C ALA A 253 -16.72 -6.45 -6.78
N GLY A 254 -15.63 -5.98 -7.39
CA GLY A 254 -14.89 -6.72 -8.39
C GLY A 254 -15.36 -6.49 -9.82
N VAL A 255 -14.36 -6.30 -10.70
CA VAL A 255 -14.43 -6.14 -12.16
C VAL A 255 -14.65 -4.69 -12.63
N TYR A 256 -13.56 -4.08 -13.11
CA TYR A 256 -13.60 -2.85 -13.90
C TYR A 256 -14.36 -3.07 -15.21
N PRO A 257 -15.47 -2.36 -15.50
CA PRO A 257 -16.09 -2.39 -16.81
C PRO A 257 -15.51 -1.28 -17.68
N SER A 258 -15.00 -1.67 -18.85
CA SER A 258 -14.66 -0.79 -19.96
C SER A 258 -15.93 -0.22 -20.60
N TYR A 259 -16.18 1.10 -20.55
CA TYR A 259 -17.19 1.73 -21.41
C TYR A 259 -16.84 3.15 -21.86
N THR A 260 -17.07 3.36 -23.15
CA THR A 260 -16.92 4.56 -23.96
C THR A 260 -18.17 5.43 -23.88
N SER A 261 -18.01 6.73 -23.59
CA SER A 261 -19.05 7.74 -23.80
C SER A 261 -18.43 9.02 -24.36
N HIS A 262 -18.96 9.43 -25.52
CA HIS A 262 -18.47 10.49 -26.38
C HIS A 262 -18.89 11.87 -25.86
N GLN A 263 -17.99 12.63 -25.24
CA GLN A 263 -18.10 14.10 -25.17
C GLN A 263 -16.70 14.75 -25.16
N LYS A 264 -16.54 15.76 -26.01
CA LYS A 264 -15.29 16.46 -26.33
C LYS A 264 -14.87 17.38 -25.16
N PRO A 265 -13.68 17.23 -24.54
CA PRO A 265 -13.20 18.20 -23.57
C PRO A 265 -12.56 19.41 -24.27
N LEU A 266 -12.94 20.60 -23.81
CA LEU A 266 -12.28 21.87 -24.11
C LEU A 266 -11.14 22.05 -23.11
N LEU A 267 -9.86 21.95 -23.53
CA LEU A 267 -8.73 22.36 -22.70
C LEU A 267 -7.57 23.01 -23.49
N PRO A 268 -6.90 24.02 -22.91
CA PRO A 268 -5.69 24.64 -23.44
C PRO A 268 -4.44 23.94 -22.85
N LEU A 269 -4.06 22.78 -23.39
CA LEU A 269 -2.82 22.06 -23.02
C LEU A 269 -2.03 21.74 -24.29
N GLY A 270 -1.70 22.79 -25.05
CA GLY A 270 -1.33 22.70 -26.48
C GLY A 270 -0.05 21.91 -26.82
N ASP A 271 0.86 21.66 -25.88
CA ASP A 271 2.24 21.28 -26.24
C ASP A 271 2.83 20.04 -25.52
N LEU A 272 2.04 19.22 -24.81
CA LEU A 272 2.58 18.10 -24.01
C LEU A 272 2.17 16.72 -24.56
N ILE A 273 3.17 15.86 -24.79
CA ILE A 273 3.12 14.59 -25.53
C ILE A 273 2.28 13.49 -24.81
N VAL A 274 1.51 12.73 -25.60
CA VAL A 274 0.67 11.58 -25.16
C VAL A 274 0.99 10.34 -26.01
N VAL A 275 1.12 9.16 -25.39
CA VAL A 275 1.30 7.84 -26.05
C VAL A 275 0.15 6.89 -25.67
N HIS A 276 -0.40 6.18 -26.66
CA HIS A 276 -1.53 5.22 -26.55
C HIS A 276 -1.07 3.75 -26.63
N HIS A 277 -1.87 2.80 -26.10
CA HIS A 277 -1.85 1.38 -26.52
C HIS A 277 -3.18 0.60 -26.23
N PRO A 278 -3.36 -0.64 -26.73
CA PRO A 278 -3.91 -1.08 -28.03
C PRO A 278 -5.42 -1.37 -28.07
N TYR A 279 -6.18 -1.27 -26.97
CA TYR A 279 -7.55 -1.82 -26.91
C TYR A 279 -8.61 -0.77 -26.54
N ASN A 280 -8.76 0.29 -27.34
CA ASN A 280 -10.09 0.89 -27.52
C ASN A 280 -10.15 1.87 -28.69
N ARG A 281 -11.18 1.74 -29.53
CA ARG A 281 -11.56 2.69 -30.57
C ARG A 281 -12.55 3.70 -29.97
N SER A 282 -12.07 4.86 -29.51
CA SER A 282 -12.83 6.11 -29.19
C SER A 282 -11.84 7.28 -28.96
N PRO A 283 -12.27 8.56 -29.12
CA PRO A 283 -11.54 9.54 -29.91
C PRO A 283 -10.21 9.96 -29.28
N SER A 284 -9.14 9.71 -30.05
CA SER A 284 -7.80 10.21 -29.83
C SER A 284 -7.75 11.72 -30.07
N ILE A 285 -7.10 12.44 -29.17
CA ILE A 285 -6.62 13.79 -29.46
C ILE A 285 -5.21 13.62 -30.04
N ILE A 286 -5.08 13.90 -31.32
CA ILE A 286 -3.80 13.95 -32.07
C ILE A 286 -3.39 15.42 -32.13
N ILE A 287 -2.22 15.78 -31.61
CA ILE A 287 -1.63 17.14 -31.71
C ILE A 287 -0.12 16.99 -32.02
N PRO A 288 0.49 17.89 -32.83
CA PRO A 288 1.65 17.54 -33.66
C PRO A 288 3.03 17.65 -32.98
N LYS A 289 3.99 17.04 -33.67
CA LYS A 289 5.36 16.67 -33.28
C LYS A 289 6.38 17.82 -33.18
N THR A 290 6.00 19.04 -32.75
CA THR A 290 6.93 20.19 -32.85
C THR A 290 7.88 20.40 -31.68
N CYS A 291 7.82 19.62 -30.61
CA CYS A 291 8.72 19.77 -29.46
C CYS A 291 9.36 18.42 -29.04
N ILE A 292 9.98 17.72 -29.99
CA ILE A 292 11.06 16.77 -29.67
C ILE A 292 12.31 17.36 -30.31
N ASN A 293 13.31 17.69 -29.50
CA ASN A 293 14.64 18.14 -29.93
C ASN A 293 15.10 17.39 -31.18
N SER A 294 15.14 18.08 -32.32
CA SER A 294 15.70 17.61 -33.59
C SER A 294 17.23 17.64 -33.57
N ASN A 295 17.85 17.19 -32.47
CA ASN A 295 19.30 17.16 -32.32
C ASN A 295 19.75 15.90 -31.58
N PHE A 296 19.37 14.72 -32.07
CA PHE A 296 20.10 13.48 -31.82
C PHE A 296 19.69 12.45 -32.87
N LEU A 297 20.41 12.44 -34.00
CA LEU A 297 20.70 11.28 -34.86
C LEU A 297 21.66 11.75 -35.96
N GLY A 298 22.91 11.94 -35.57
CA GLY A 298 24.04 11.87 -36.49
C GLY A 298 24.54 10.42 -36.54
N ALA A 299 24.75 9.93 -37.76
CA ALA A 299 25.42 8.67 -38.12
C ALA A 299 24.57 7.39 -37.87
N THR A 300 24.32 6.48 -38.82
CA THR A 300 25.16 5.98 -39.92
C THR A 300 24.33 5.28 -41.02
N SER A 301 24.81 5.44 -42.25
CA SER A 301 24.86 4.52 -43.41
C SER A 301 23.64 4.11 -44.27
N PRO A 302 23.87 3.90 -45.58
CA PRO A 302 22.85 3.69 -46.61
C PRO A 302 22.67 2.21 -46.98
N CYS A 303 21.45 1.76 -47.19
CA CYS A 303 21.18 0.45 -47.81
C CYS A 303 20.24 0.60 -49.01
N ASN A 304 20.80 0.30 -50.19
CA ASN A 304 20.11 0.03 -51.45
C ASN A 304 18.95 -0.97 -51.29
N PRO A 305 17.87 -0.85 -52.08
CA PRO A 305 16.96 -1.96 -52.33
C PRO A 305 17.37 -2.72 -53.59
N VAL A 306 17.64 -4.03 -53.45
CA VAL A 306 17.74 -4.97 -54.58
C VAL A 306 16.76 -6.13 -54.35
N ALA A 307 15.86 -6.25 -55.34
CA ALA A 307 15.21 -7.45 -55.92
C ALA A 307 14.16 -8.26 -55.16
N ALA A 308 12.98 -8.42 -55.81
CA ALA A 308 12.44 -9.68 -56.39
C ALA A 308 11.00 -9.38 -56.91
N ILE A 309 10.69 -9.40 -58.22
CA ILE A 309 10.40 -10.53 -59.14
C ILE A 309 9.12 -11.34 -58.79
N HIS A 310 8.30 -11.55 -59.84
CA HIS A 310 7.04 -12.32 -60.04
C HIS A 310 5.81 -11.41 -60.24
N ASP A 311 5.10 -11.39 -61.37
CA ASP A 311 5.14 -12.07 -62.68
C ASP A 311 4.69 -11.06 -63.75
#